data_AF-A0A7X9IFP7-F1
#
_entry.id   AF-A0A7X9IFP7-F1
#
_cell.length_a   1.000
_cell.length_b   1.000
_cell.length_c   1.000
_cell.angle_alpha   90.00
_cell.angle_beta   90.00
_cell.angle_gamma   90.00
#
_symmetry.space_group_name_H-M   'P 1'
#
loop_
_entity.id
_entity.type
_entity.pdbx_description
1 polymer ?
#
loop_
_entity_poly.entity_id
_entity_poly.type
_entity_poly.pdbx_seq_one_letter_code
_entity_poly.pdbx_strand_id
1 'polypeptide(L)'
;MRDNRYQEAVLACQELVDSFPNHPAADIFRFAFGRAKFLSGDFRGALEALDGFETSYPNSSLIPASWHLRGNCAYRSGREEAAFRWYLNAYQTAIDDRQMTLSRKSLLAEVSAGYFPPDSLLAILPSELLCPVKSRMARLVASSRSREQIETFLAGCSEEIDNIEDDALSVSTLSLGIMLPLTGPYSRFGQALLDGALVAADELKKEPLSVAISVYDTKADHIVAAREALALSESGVDLIIGPLLSDVAATAAAQTSCAGTPLLVPAASQTGFASLSPT
;
A
#
# COMPACT_ATOMS: atom_id res chain seq x y z
N MET A 1 -2.12 0.57 23.61
CA MET A 1 -3.00 -0.58 23.24
C MET A 1 -2.65 -1.21 21.88
N ARG A 2 -2.23 -0.44 20.86
CA ARG A 2 -1.84 -0.99 19.54
C ARG A 2 -0.62 -1.92 19.61
N ASP A 3 0.38 -1.55 20.40
CA ASP A 3 1.61 -2.34 20.59
C ASP A 3 1.34 -3.69 21.25
N ASN A 4 0.32 -3.78 22.12
CA ASN A 4 -0.01 -5.01 22.85
C ASN A 4 -0.49 -6.12 21.91
N ARG A 5 -1.29 -5.78 20.90
CA ARG A 5 -1.87 -6.76 19.97
C ARG A 5 -0.86 -7.30 18.97
N TYR A 6 0.11 -6.49 18.56
CA TYR A 6 1.18 -6.99 17.70
C TYR A 6 2.15 -7.88 18.47
N GLN A 7 2.43 -7.56 19.74
CA GLN A 7 3.21 -8.45 20.60
C GLN A 7 2.48 -9.78 20.86
N GLU A 8 1.18 -9.76 21.10
CA GLU A 8 0.36 -10.99 21.18
C GLU A 8 0.41 -11.80 19.88
N ALA A 9 0.33 -11.15 18.71
CA ALA A 9 0.44 -11.82 17.43
C ALA A 9 1.83 -12.45 17.22
N VAL A 10 2.91 -11.78 17.65
CA VAL A 10 4.27 -12.33 17.62
C VAL A 10 4.36 -13.60 18.46
N LEU A 11 3.80 -13.59 19.68
CA LEU A 11 3.80 -14.75 20.57
C LEU A 11 2.99 -15.92 19.98
N ALA A 12 1.80 -15.66 19.44
CA ALA A 12 0.96 -16.68 18.83
C ALA A 12 1.62 -17.31 17.58
N CYS A 13 2.26 -16.48 16.74
CA CYS A 13 3.00 -16.98 15.58
C CYS A 13 4.24 -17.79 16.01
N GLN A 14 4.95 -17.39 17.06
CA GLN A 14 6.08 -18.14 17.61
C GLN A 14 5.63 -19.53 18.10
N GLU A 15 4.54 -19.61 18.85
CA GLU A 15 3.98 -20.87 19.34
C GLU A 15 3.62 -21.83 18.19
N LEU A 16 3.06 -21.31 17.09
CA LEU A 16 2.78 -22.09 15.89
C LEU A 16 4.05 -22.64 15.24
N VAL A 17 5.09 -21.82 15.12
CA VAL A 17 6.39 -22.23 14.54
C VAL A 17 7.04 -23.32 15.39
N ASP A 18 7.00 -23.19 16.71
CA ASP A 18 7.65 -24.13 17.64
C ASP A 18 6.87 -25.44 17.79
N SER A 19 5.54 -25.38 17.81
CA SER A 19 4.67 -26.54 17.99
C SER A 19 4.52 -27.37 16.72
N PHE A 20 4.64 -26.74 15.55
CA PHE A 20 4.36 -27.37 14.26
C PHE A 20 5.48 -27.19 13.21
N PRO A 21 6.76 -27.51 13.54
CA PRO A 21 7.91 -27.17 12.69
C PRO A 21 7.94 -27.90 11.34
N ASN A 22 7.31 -29.07 11.24
CA ASN A 22 7.25 -29.91 10.04
C ASN A 22 5.86 -29.91 9.38
N HIS A 23 4.96 -29.02 9.80
CA HIS A 23 3.61 -28.96 9.22
C HIS A 23 3.67 -28.52 7.75
N PRO A 24 2.76 -28.99 6.87
CA PRO A 24 2.76 -28.59 5.46
C PRO A 24 2.67 -27.08 5.20
N ALA A 25 2.14 -26.31 6.17
CA ALA A 25 2.05 -24.85 6.14
C ALA A 25 3.12 -24.15 7.02
N ALA A 26 4.20 -24.83 7.39
CA ALA A 26 5.23 -24.26 8.25
C ALA A 26 5.94 -23.05 7.63
N ASP A 27 5.99 -22.97 6.30
CA ASP A 27 6.48 -21.82 5.56
C ASP A 27 5.59 -20.58 5.80
N ILE A 28 4.27 -20.74 5.74
CA ILE A 28 3.28 -19.70 6.04
C ILE A 28 3.44 -19.21 7.48
N PHE A 29 3.59 -20.11 8.46
CA PHE A 29 3.73 -19.73 9.87
C PHE A 29 5.00 -18.91 10.12
N ARG A 30 6.12 -19.29 9.52
CA ARG A 30 7.39 -18.57 9.67
C ARG A 30 7.40 -17.23 8.96
N PHE A 31 6.81 -17.13 7.77
CA PHE A 31 6.60 -15.85 7.10
C PHE A 31 5.67 -14.94 7.94
N ALA A 32 4.57 -15.48 8.46
CA ALA A 32 3.64 -14.76 9.32
C ALA A 32 4.32 -14.26 10.60
N PHE A 33 5.23 -15.04 11.18
CA PHE A 33 6.04 -14.61 12.33
C PHE A 33 6.93 -13.41 12.00
N GLY A 34 7.64 -13.43 10.87
CA GLY A 34 8.41 -12.27 10.39
C GLY A 34 7.54 -11.04 10.17
N ARG A 35 6.36 -11.22 9.57
CA ARG A 35 5.36 -10.15 9.37
C ARG A 35 4.82 -9.59 10.69
N ALA A 36 4.53 -10.45 11.68
CA ALA A 36 4.08 -10.02 12.99
C ALA A 36 5.16 -9.16 13.68
N LYS A 37 6.43 -9.56 13.60
CA LYS A 37 7.55 -8.77 14.12
C LYS A 37 7.66 -7.41 13.44
N PHE A 38 7.55 -7.35 12.11
CA PHE A 38 7.52 -6.09 11.38
C PHE A 38 6.39 -5.17 11.87
N LEU A 39 5.17 -5.70 11.99
CA LEU A 39 3.99 -4.95 12.46
C LEU A 39 4.15 -4.46 13.91
N SER A 40 4.88 -5.21 14.74
CA SER A 40 5.22 -4.80 16.11
C SER A 40 6.30 -3.74 16.21
N GLY A 41 6.94 -3.37 15.09
CA GLY A 41 8.06 -2.43 15.03
C GLY A 41 9.43 -3.05 15.30
N ASP A 42 9.50 -4.36 15.61
CA ASP A 42 10.76 -5.10 15.74
C ASP A 42 11.35 -5.42 14.35
N PHE A 43 11.85 -4.39 13.66
CA PHE A 43 12.40 -4.53 12.30
C PHE A 43 13.63 -5.44 12.25
N ARG A 44 14.46 -5.42 13.30
CA ARG A 44 15.64 -6.30 13.38
C ARG A 44 15.20 -7.76 13.50
N GLY A 45 14.32 -8.06 14.45
CA GLY A 45 13.83 -9.43 14.60
C GLY A 45 13.00 -9.88 13.39
N ALA A 46 12.28 -8.97 12.73
CA ALA A 46 11.58 -9.28 11.48
C ALA A 46 12.57 -9.75 10.40
N LEU A 47 13.68 -9.02 10.21
CA LEU A 47 14.72 -9.41 9.26
C LEU A 47 15.35 -10.76 9.61
N GLU A 48 15.65 -11.02 10.89
CA GLU A 48 16.17 -12.32 11.35
C GLU A 48 15.18 -13.46 11.08
N ALA A 49 13.89 -13.25 11.33
CA ALA A 49 12.85 -14.24 11.08
C ALA A 49 12.67 -14.51 9.58
N LEU A 50 12.71 -13.48 8.74
CA LEU A 50 12.61 -13.61 7.29
C LEU A 50 13.84 -14.31 6.69
N ASP A 51 15.02 -14.09 7.25
CA ASP A 51 16.25 -14.81 6.88
C ASP A 51 16.18 -16.30 7.18
N GLY A 52 15.69 -16.65 8.37
CA GLY A 52 15.42 -18.03 8.73
C GLY A 52 14.36 -18.68 7.84
N PHE A 53 13.31 -17.94 7.47
CA PHE A 53 12.28 -18.39 6.53
C PHE A 53 12.85 -18.68 5.14
N GLU A 54 13.57 -17.74 4.54
CA GLU A 54 14.15 -17.88 3.19
C GLU A 54 15.17 -19.02 3.12
N THR A 55 15.97 -19.20 4.18
CA THR A 55 16.93 -20.31 4.28
C THR A 55 16.23 -21.66 4.38
N SER A 56 15.14 -21.74 5.14
CA SER A 56 14.43 -23.01 5.41
C SER A 56 13.45 -23.39 4.29
N TYR A 57 12.90 -22.40 3.57
CA TYR A 57 11.86 -22.60 2.55
C TYR A 57 12.19 -21.83 1.26
N PRO A 58 13.35 -22.06 0.62
CA PRO A 58 13.80 -21.29 -0.54
C PRO A 58 12.89 -21.39 -1.78
N ASN A 59 12.00 -22.38 -1.82
CA ASN A 59 11.05 -22.61 -2.91
C ASN A 59 9.60 -22.20 -2.55
N SER A 60 9.37 -21.53 -1.42
CA SER A 60 8.02 -21.08 -1.04
C SER A 60 7.54 -19.99 -2.00
N SER A 61 6.25 -19.99 -2.31
CA SER A 61 5.61 -18.92 -3.10
C SER A 61 5.60 -17.56 -2.37
N LEU A 62 5.93 -17.55 -1.08
CA LEU A 62 6.03 -16.34 -0.25
C LEU A 62 7.41 -15.67 -0.28
N ILE A 63 8.40 -16.23 -1.00
CA ILE A 63 9.73 -15.64 -1.12
C ILE A 63 9.70 -14.19 -1.64
N PRO A 64 8.96 -13.84 -2.72
CA PRO A 64 8.92 -12.46 -3.19
C PRO A 64 8.25 -11.52 -2.16
N ALA A 65 7.24 -12.00 -1.44
CA ALA A 65 6.62 -11.26 -0.35
C ALA A 65 7.58 -11.06 0.85
N SER A 66 8.47 -12.02 1.11
CA SER A 66 9.55 -11.91 2.10
C SER A 66 10.54 -10.80 1.72
N TRP A 67 11.00 -10.78 0.46
CA TRP A 67 11.84 -9.70 -0.04
C TRP A 67 11.15 -8.34 0.08
N HIS A 68 9.87 -8.24 -0.29
CA HIS A 68 9.12 -7.01 -0.15
C HIS A 68 9.05 -6.53 1.31
N LEU A 69 8.80 -7.45 2.24
CA LEU A 69 8.71 -7.14 3.66
C LEU A 69 10.08 -6.75 4.24
N ARG A 70 11.19 -7.33 3.77
CA ARG A 70 12.55 -6.85 4.10
C ARG A 70 12.76 -5.42 3.62
N GLY A 71 12.26 -5.08 2.43
CA GLY A 71 12.23 -3.71 1.90
C GLY A 71 11.50 -2.77 2.84
N ASN A 72 10.29 -3.14 3.28
CA ASN A 72 9.53 -2.38 4.26
C ASN A 72 10.27 -2.19 5.59
N CYS A 73 10.95 -3.23 6.09
CA CYS A 73 11.78 -3.15 7.30
C CYS A 73 12.93 -2.16 7.12
N ALA A 74 13.65 -2.24 5.99
CA ALA A 74 14.77 -1.37 5.68
C ALA A 74 14.33 0.09 5.53
N TYR A 75 13.23 0.33 4.80
CA TYR A 75 12.66 1.65 4.57
C TYR A 75 12.26 2.32 5.90
N ARG A 76 11.51 1.61 6.76
CA ARG A 76 11.12 2.10 8.08
C ARG A 76 12.29 2.29 9.05
N SER A 77 13.43 1.66 8.76
CA SER A 77 14.67 1.84 9.52
C SER A 77 15.58 2.93 8.93
N GLY A 78 15.15 3.67 7.90
CA GLY A 78 15.94 4.71 7.23
C GLY A 78 17.10 4.17 6.38
N ARG A 79 17.08 2.90 6.00
CA ARG A 79 18.10 2.25 5.16
C ARG A 79 17.63 2.17 3.72
N GLU A 80 17.58 3.31 3.04
CA GLU A 80 16.98 3.49 1.71
C GLU A 80 17.63 2.59 0.65
N GLU A 81 18.97 2.52 0.55
CA GLU A 81 19.62 1.64 -0.44
C GLU A 81 19.26 0.15 -0.22
N ALA A 82 19.20 -0.29 1.03
CA ALA A 82 18.82 -1.65 1.34
C ALA A 82 17.34 -1.91 1.00
N ALA A 83 16.47 -0.94 1.27
CA ALA A 83 15.06 -1.03 0.93
C ALA A 83 14.85 -1.14 -0.58
N PHE A 84 15.51 -0.27 -1.35
CA PHE A 84 15.46 -0.26 -2.80
C PHE A 84 15.91 -1.61 -3.39
N ARG A 85 17.03 -2.15 -2.89
CA ARG A 85 17.54 -3.49 -3.29
C ARG A 85 16.54 -4.60 -2.99
N TRP A 86 15.91 -4.57 -1.82
CA TRP A 86 14.93 -5.59 -1.46
C TRP A 86 13.65 -5.50 -2.29
N TYR A 87 13.14 -4.30 -2.58
CA TYR A 87 12.02 -4.14 -3.50
C TYR A 87 12.37 -4.56 -4.93
N LEU A 88 13.60 -4.31 -5.38
CA LEU A 88 14.07 -4.78 -6.68
C LEU A 88 14.10 -6.32 -6.75
N ASN A 89 14.63 -6.99 -5.74
CA ASN A 89 14.60 -8.45 -5.65
C ASN A 89 13.17 -9.00 -5.62
N ALA A 90 12.28 -8.36 -4.85
CA ALA A 90 10.87 -8.73 -4.80
C ALA A 90 10.17 -8.58 -6.17
N TYR A 91 10.47 -7.50 -6.90
CA TYR A 91 9.96 -7.28 -8.26
C TYR A 91 10.44 -8.35 -9.24
N GLN A 92 11.74 -8.65 -9.24
CA GLN A 92 12.36 -9.61 -10.16
C GLN A 92 11.94 -11.06 -9.91
N THR A 93 11.55 -11.39 -8.67
CA THR A 93 11.14 -12.75 -8.27
C THR A 93 9.63 -12.90 -8.16
N ALA A 94 8.86 -11.84 -8.41
CA ALA A 94 7.41 -11.85 -8.31
C ALA A 94 6.77 -12.96 -9.17
N ILE A 95 5.82 -13.69 -8.59
CA ILE A 95 5.13 -14.80 -9.24
C ILE A 95 3.78 -14.41 -9.85
N ASP A 96 3.29 -13.21 -9.54
CA ASP A 96 2.03 -12.65 -10.03
C ASP A 96 2.13 -11.12 -10.23
N ASP A 97 1.22 -10.58 -11.05
CA ASP A 97 1.19 -9.16 -11.41
C ASP A 97 0.95 -8.24 -10.21
N ARG A 98 0.23 -8.73 -9.19
CA ARG A 98 -0.07 -7.95 -7.98
C ARG A 98 1.20 -7.72 -7.18
N GLN A 99 2.01 -8.75 -6.95
CA GLN A 99 3.29 -8.67 -6.25
C GLN A 99 4.31 -7.83 -7.02
N MET A 100 4.35 -8.01 -8.34
CA MET A 100 5.20 -7.22 -9.22
C MET A 100 4.82 -5.73 -9.15
N THR A 101 3.53 -5.42 -9.26
CA THR A 101 3.02 -4.05 -9.17
C THR A 101 3.29 -3.43 -7.81
N LEU A 102 3.07 -4.17 -6.73
CA LEU A 102 3.33 -3.70 -5.37
C LEU A 102 4.80 -3.33 -5.16
N SER A 103 5.72 -4.23 -5.55
CA SER A 103 7.16 -4.01 -5.40
C SER A 103 7.67 -2.86 -6.28
N ARG A 104 7.15 -2.74 -7.51
CA ARG A 104 7.42 -1.59 -8.38
C ARG A 104 6.97 -0.27 -7.73
N LYS A 105 5.75 -0.23 -7.19
CA LYS A 105 5.22 0.97 -6.52
C LYS A 105 6.08 1.36 -5.33
N SER A 106 6.45 0.43 -4.46
CA SER A 106 7.32 0.71 -3.31
C SER A 106 8.70 1.24 -3.72
N LEU A 107 9.32 0.63 -4.73
CA LEU A 107 10.60 1.08 -5.28
C LEU A 107 10.51 2.51 -5.83
N LEU A 108 9.48 2.82 -6.63
CA LEU A 108 9.30 4.17 -7.18
C LEU A 108 8.89 5.20 -6.12
N ALA A 109 8.23 4.77 -5.04
CA ALA A 109 7.89 5.62 -3.92
C ALA A 109 9.14 6.08 -3.16
N GLU A 110 10.16 5.23 -2.98
CA GLU A 110 11.44 5.65 -2.40
C GLU A 110 12.10 6.75 -3.22
N VAL A 111 12.14 6.57 -4.55
CA VAL A 111 12.72 7.58 -5.44
C VAL A 111 11.93 8.88 -5.37
N SER A 112 10.60 8.79 -5.39
CA SER A 112 9.72 9.97 -5.26
C SER A 112 9.86 10.68 -3.92
N ALA A 113 10.26 9.96 -2.86
CA ALA A 113 10.52 10.50 -1.53
C ALA A 113 11.89 11.16 -1.39
N GLY A 114 12.73 11.12 -2.43
CA GLY A 114 14.04 11.79 -2.46
C GLY A 114 15.24 10.86 -2.42
N TYR A 115 15.05 9.53 -2.42
CA TYR A 115 16.16 8.61 -2.55
C TYR A 115 16.69 8.58 -3.99
N PHE A 116 17.97 8.90 -4.18
CA PHE A 116 18.63 8.83 -5.48
C PHE A 116 19.52 7.57 -5.51
N PRO A 117 19.10 6.48 -6.20
CA PRO A 117 19.93 5.28 -6.28
C PRO A 117 21.26 5.58 -6.99
N PRO A 118 22.40 5.05 -6.50
CA PRO A 118 23.69 5.22 -7.15
C PRO A 118 23.73 4.56 -8.54
N ASP A 119 24.66 5.01 -9.39
CA ASP A 119 24.82 4.49 -10.76
C ASP A 119 25.00 2.96 -10.82
N SER A 120 25.63 2.38 -9.80
CA SER A 120 25.80 0.93 -9.67
C SER A 120 24.46 0.19 -9.54
N LEU A 121 23.44 0.80 -8.92
CA LEU A 121 22.09 0.27 -8.87
C LEU A 121 21.32 0.54 -10.16
N LEU A 122 21.46 1.73 -10.74
CA LEU A 122 20.83 2.04 -12.02
C LEU A 122 21.28 1.08 -13.13
N ALA A 123 22.56 0.67 -13.12
CA ALA A 123 23.13 -0.23 -14.12
C ALA A 123 22.56 -1.66 -14.09
N ILE A 124 21.94 -2.08 -12.98
CA ILE A 124 21.35 -3.43 -12.84
C ILE A 124 19.82 -3.43 -12.90
N LEU A 125 19.19 -2.26 -13.08
CA LEU A 125 17.74 -2.17 -13.18
C LEU A 125 17.24 -2.82 -14.48
N PRO A 126 16.13 -3.59 -14.43
CA PRO A 126 15.39 -3.98 -15.61
C PRO A 126 14.98 -2.77 -16.46
N SER A 127 14.88 -2.95 -17.78
CA SER A 127 14.48 -1.90 -18.72
C SER A 127 13.16 -1.24 -18.34
N GLU A 128 12.23 -2.01 -17.79
CA GLU A 128 10.89 -1.59 -17.38
C GLU A 128 10.91 -0.69 -16.13
N LEU A 129 12.01 -0.71 -15.36
CA LEU A 129 12.18 0.10 -14.14
C LEU A 129 13.14 1.27 -14.35
N LEU A 130 14.13 1.13 -15.25
CA LEU A 130 15.17 2.13 -15.45
C LEU A 130 14.58 3.50 -15.81
N CYS A 131 13.68 3.55 -16.80
CA CYS A 131 13.10 4.81 -17.24
C CYS A 131 12.12 5.42 -16.22
N PRO A 132 11.22 4.67 -15.58
CA PRO A 132 10.43 5.18 -14.48
C PRO A 132 11.27 5.76 -13.32
N VAL A 133 12.36 5.08 -12.93
CA VAL A 133 13.26 5.57 -11.87
C VAL A 133 13.95 6.87 -12.30
N LYS A 134 14.58 6.88 -13.48
CA LYS A 134 15.24 8.09 -14.00
C LYS A 134 14.26 9.26 -14.12
N SER A 135 13.05 9.03 -14.62
CA SER A 135 12.04 10.07 -14.79
C SER A 135 11.56 10.66 -13.45
N ARG A 136 11.47 9.84 -12.39
CA ARG A 136 11.17 10.30 -11.04
C ARG A 136 12.32 11.12 -10.44
N MET A 137 13.57 10.67 -10.63
CA MET A 137 14.77 11.44 -10.21
C MET A 137 14.85 12.79 -10.92
N ALA A 138 14.64 12.80 -12.24
CA ALA A 138 14.68 14.00 -13.07
C ALA A 138 13.67 15.05 -12.58
N ARG A 139 12.44 14.64 -12.27
CA ARG A 139 11.40 15.50 -11.71
C ARG A 139 11.81 16.18 -10.41
N LEU A 140 12.46 15.44 -9.50
CA LEU A 140 12.90 15.99 -8.22
C LEU A 140 14.00 17.06 -8.35
N VAL A 141 14.80 17.00 -9.41
CA VAL A 141 15.89 17.95 -9.65
C VAL A 141 15.58 18.98 -10.74
N ALA A 142 14.38 18.93 -11.33
CA ALA A 142 14.01 19.71 -12.51
C ALA A 142 14.15 21.22 -12.30
N SER A 143 13.79 21.72 -11.11
CA SER A 143 13.91 23.14 -10.76
C SER A 143 15.36 23.62 -10.56
N SER A 144 16.31 22.68 -10.42
CA SER A 144 17.71 22.95 -10.05
C SER A 144 18.73 22.65 -11.16
N ARG A 145 18.28 22.07 -12.28
CA ARG A 145 19.12 21.61 -13.39
C ARG A 145 18.69 22.25 -14.70
N SER A 146 19.65 22.39 -15.63
CA SER A 146 19.29 22.88 -16.97
C SER A 146 18.52 21.80 -17.74
N ARG A 147 17.67 22.23 -18.67
CA ARG A 147 16.93 21.34 -19.57
C ARG A 147 17.85 20.34 -20.29
N GLU A 148 18.99 20.81 -20.78
CA GLU A 148 20.02 19.99 -21.45
C GLU A 148 20.56 18.87 -20.54
N GLN A 149 20.77 19.15 -19.25
CA GLN A 149 21.25 18.14 -18.29
C GLN A 149 20.18 17.07 -18.02
N ILE A 150 18.91 17.48 -17.92
CA ILE A 150 17.79 16.56 -17.74
C ILE A 150 17.60 15.68 -18.98
N GLU A 151 17.64 16.28 -20.18
CA GLU A 151 17.60 15.59 -21.47
C GLU A 151 18.72 14.56 -21.60
N THR A 152 19.94 14.93 -21.24
CA THR A 152 21.10 14.03 -21.26
C THR A 152 20.91 12.86 -20.29
N PHE A 153 20.40 13.10 -19.09
CA PHE A 153 20.18 12.06 -18.08
C PHE A 153 19.10 11.05 -18.52
N LEU A 154 18.04 11.55 -19.16
CA LEU A 154 16.92 10.77 -19.68
C LEU A 154 17.16 10.20 -21.08
N ALA A 155 18.34 10.41 -21.67
CA ALA A 155 18.70 9.84 -22.95
C ALA A 155 18.48 8.32 -22.95
N GLY A 156 17.78 7.82 -23.97
CA GLY A 156 17.39 6.41 -24.11
C GLY A 156 16.08 6.03 -23.43
N CYS A 157 15.42 6.94 -22.71
CA CYS A 157 14.05 6.75 -22.25
C CYS A 157 13.06 7.38 -23.25
N SER A 158 12.07 6.58 -23.65
CA SER A 158 11.04 6.99 -24.61
C SER A 158 9.89 7.77 -23.98
N GLU A 159 9.82 7.82 -22.64
CA GLU A 159 8.82 8.62 -21.94
C GLU A 159 9.26 10.08 -21.92
N GLU A 160 8.42 10.90 -22.55
CA GLU A 160 8.65 12.30 -22.89
C GLU A 160 8.92 13.14 -21.64
N ILE A 161 9.96 13.95 -21.78
CA ILE A 161 10.31 15.08 -20.90
C ILE A 161 9.13 16.04 -20.74
N ASP A 162 8.15 15.99 -21.65
CA ASP A 162 6.92 16.79 -21.62
C ASP A 162 5.99 16.40 -20.44
N ASN A 163 6.12 15.20 -19.86
CA ASN A 163 5.38 14.81 -18.64
C ASN A 163 6.11 15.14 -17.32
N ILE A 164 7.27 15.81 -17.38
CA ILE A 164 8.03 16.23 -16.18
C ILE A 164 7.36 17.42 -15.49
N GLU A 165 6.58 18.23 -16.23
CA GLU A 165 5.70 19.27 -15.68
C GLU A 165 4.24 18.79 -15.48
N ASP A 166 3.76 17.79 -16.23
CA ASP A 166 2.34 17.42 -16.26
C ASP A 166 1.91 16.26 -15.34
N ASP A 167 2.80 15.45 -14.79
CA ASP A 167 2.39 14.40 -13.81
C ASP A 167 2.32 14.94 -12.36
N ALA A 168 2.48 16.26 -12.20
CA ALA A 168 2.09 16.99 -10.99
C ALA A 168 0.68 17.62 -11.12
N LEU A 169 0.09 17.67 -12.32
CA LEU A 169 -1.15 18.40 -12.62
C LEU A 169 -2.04 17.79 -13.70
N SER A 170 -1.82 16.55 -14.14
CA SER A 170 -2.86 15.82 -14.87
C SER A 170 -4.06 15.74 -13.93
N VAL A 171 -5.23 16.18 -14.40
CA VAL A 171 -6.48 16.13 -13.64
C VAL A 171 -6.76 14.66 -13.36
N SER A 172 -6.16 14.14 -12.28
CA SER A 172 -6.48 12.84 -11.72
C SER A 172 -7.88 13.00 -11.20
N THR A 173 -8.84 12.48 -11.97
CA THR A 173 -10.19 12.38 -11.45
C THR A 173 -10.14 11.31 -10.37
N LEU A 174 -10.04 11.75 -9.13
CA LEU A 174 -10.04 10.88 -7.97
C LEU A 174 -11.45 10.29 -7.83
N SER A 175 -11.59 9.00 -8.11
CA SER A 175 -12.84 8.27 -7.99
C SER A 175 -13.01 7.77 -6.55
N LEU A 176 -13.99 8.32 -5.85
CA LEU A 176 -14.30 8.00 -4.46
C LEU A 176 -15.62 7.22 -4.35
N GLY A 177 -15.59 6.15 -3.56
CA GLY A 177 -16.78 5.48 -3.06
C GLY A 177 -17.09 5.94 -1.64
N ILE A 178 -18.24 6.57 -1.40
CA ILE A 178 -18.68 6.94 -0.05
C ILE A 178 -19.78 5.97 0.38
N MET A 179 -19.53 5.23 1.46
CA MET A 179 -20.51 4.30 2.01
C MET A 179 -20.86 4.63 3.46
N LEU A 180 -22.09 5.10 3.69
CA LEU A 180 -22.55 5.61 4.98
C LEU A 180 -23.97 5.11 5.29
N PRO A 181 -24.39 5.04 6.57
CA PRO A 181 -25.78 4.76 6.89
C PRO A 181 -26.60 6.01 6.56
N LEU A 182 -27.24 6.05 5.41
CA LEU A 182 -28.08 7.17 4.96
C LEU A 182 -29.55 6.95 5.27
N THR A 183 -29.94 5.70 5.55
CA THR A 183 -31.25 5.36 6.11
C THR A 183 -31.11 4.63 7.45
N GLY A 184 -32.22 4.54 8.20
CA GLY A 184 -32.26 3.88 9.50
C GLY A 184 -31.79 4.78 10.67
N PRO A 185 -31.48 4.18 11.83
CA PRO A 185 -31.29 4.90 13.09
C PRO A 185 -30.04 5.81 13.12
N TYR A 186 -29.07 5.55 12.25
CA TYR A 186 -27.82 6.32 12.17
C TYR A 186 -27.78 7.29 10.99
N SER A 187 -28.91 7.44 10.25
CA SER A 187 -29.04 8.29 9.05
C SER A 187 -28.57 9.73 9.25
N ARG A 188 -28.90 10.32 10.41
CA ARG A 188 -28.48 11.68 10.75
C ARG A 188 -26.96 11.86 10.74
N PHE A 189 -26.21 10.88 11.24
CA PHE A 189 -24.75 10.95 11.28
C PHE A 189 -24.14 10.66 9.90
N GLY A 190 -24.69 9.68 9.17
CA GLY A 190 -24.26 9.40 7.81
C GLY A 190 -24.50 10.58 6.88
N GLN A 191 -25.66 11.23 6.96
CA GLN A 191 -25.98 12.42 6.15
C GLN A 191 -25.05 13.59 6.49
N ALA A 192 -24.80 13.87 7.78
CA ALA A 192 -23.89 14.94 8.17
C ALA A 192 -22.47 14.74 7.63
N LEU A 193 -21.99 13.48 7.61
CA LEU A 193 -20.67 13.17 7.05
C LEU A 193 -20.66 13.29 5.53
N LEU A 194 -21.71 12.81 4.85
CA LEU A 194 -21.87 12.96 3.41
C LEU A 194 -21.88 14.44 3.00
N ASP A 195 -22.67 15.27 3.68
CA ASP A 195 -22.78 16.70 3.41
C ASP A 195 -21.41 17.38 3.53
N GLY A 196 -20.66 17.08 4.60
CA GLY A 196 -19.31 17.60 4.80
C GLY A 196 -18.33 17.16 3.70
N ALA A 197 -18.40 15.90 3.29
CA ALA A 197 -17.57 15.37 2.20
C ALA A 197 -17.89 16.04 0.85
N LEU A 198 -19.18 16.28 0.56
CA LEU A 198 -19.60 16.96 -0.68
C LEU A 198 -19.18 18.43 -0.71
N VAL A 199 -19.26 19.14 0.42
CA VAL A 199 -18.75 20.52 0.52
C VAL A 199 -17.25 20.57 0.24
N ALA A 200 -16.47 19.70 0.88
CA ALA A 200 -15.02 19.63 0.65
C ALA A 200 -14.68 19.26 -0.80
N ALA A 201 -15.42 18.33 -1.40
CA ALA A 201 -15.22 17.97 -2.80
C ALA A 201 -15.55 19.11 -3.77
N ASP A 202 -16.54 19.95 -3.45
CA ASP A 202 -16.87 21.13 -4.26
C ASP A 202 -15.76 22.19 -4.18
N GLU A 203 -15.14 22.38 -3.01
CA GLU A 203 -13.99 23.27 -2.85
C GLU A 203 -12.79 22.81 -3.69
N LEU A 204 -12.55 21.51 -3.77
CA LEU A 204 -11.46 20.91 -4.54
C LEU A 204 -11.61 21.09 -6.05
N LYS A 205 -12.81 21.38 -6.58
CA LYS A 205 -12.98 21.68 -8.03
C LYS A 205 -12.26 22.95 -8.49
N LYS A 206 -11.83 23.80 -7.55
CA LYS A 206 -11.04 25.01 -7.81
C LYS A 206 -9.54 24.71 -7.91
N GLU A 207 -9.13 23.52 -7.47
CA GLU A 207 -7.79 22.98 -7.63
C GLU A 207 -7.72 22.18 -8.94
N PRO A 208 -6.52 21.86 -9.43
CA PRO A 208 -6.28 20.96 -10.57
C PRO A 208 -6.76 19.51 -10.35
N LEU A 209 -7.39 19.21 -9.21
CA LEU A 209 -7.90 17.88 -8.84
C LEU A 209 -9.42 17.82 -9.05
N SER A 210 -9.89 16.84 -9.84
CA SER A 210 -11.32 16.55 -9.98
C SER A 210 -11.69 15.38 -9.08
N VAL A 211 -12.85 15.42 -8.41
CA VAL A 211 -13.31 14.34 -7.54
C VAL A 211 -14.65 13.80 -8.06
N ALA A 212 -14.67 12.53 -8.45
CA ALA A 212 -15.89 11.82 -8.83
C ALA A 212 -16.38 10.99 -7.63
N ILE A 213 -17.62 11.21 -7.18
CA ILE A 213 -18.15 10.56 -5.98
C ILE A 213 -19.31 9.64 -6.35
N SER A 214 -19.24 8.41 -5.88
CA SER A 214 -20.34 7.44 -5.87
C SER A 214 -20.80 7.20 -4.43
N VAL A 215 -22.10 7.24 -4.17
CA VAL A 215 -22.66 7.23 -2.81
C VAL A 215 -23.52 5.98 -2.59
N TYR A 216 -23.28 5.28 -1.48
CA TYR A 216 -23.95 4.02 -1.13
C TYR A 216 -24.49 4.06 0.30
N ASP A 217 -25.76 3.68 0.44
CA ASP A 217 -26.41 3.56 1.74
C ASP A 217 -26.15 2.18 2.37
N THR A 218 -25.32 2.14 3.41
CA THR A 218 -25.02 0.90 4.13
C THR A 218 -26.14 0.45 5.05
N LYS A 219 -27.10 1.33 5.38
CA LYS A 219 -28.18 1.07 6.35
C LYS A 219 -27.70 0.62 7.73
N ALA A 220 -26.41 0.82 8.04
CA ALA A 220 -25.73 0.24 9.20
C ALA A 220 -25.78 -1.31 9.25
N ASP A 221 -25.86 -1.97 8.09
CA ASP A 221 -25.94 -3.42 7.96
C ASP A 221 -24.63 -4.02 7.46
N HIS A 222 -24.16 -5.09 8.12
CA HIS A 222 -22.88 -5.73 7.82
C HIS A 222 -22.82 -6.39 6.43
N ILE A 223 -23.92 -7.00 6.00
CA ILE A 223 -24.01 -7.74 4.73
C ILE A 223 -24.11 -6.75 3.58
N VAL A 224 -24.94 -5.71 3.74
CA VAL A 224 -25.02 -4.60 2.79
C VAL A 224 -23.65 -3.96 2.63
N ALA A 225 -22.98 -3.59 3.73
CA ALA A 225 -21.66 -2.97 3.67
C ALA A 225 -20.61 -3.86 2.99
N ALA A 226 -20.57 -5.16 3.27
CA ALA A 226 -19.63 -6.07 2.60
C ALA A 226 -19.89 -6.14 1.08
N ARG A 227 -21.16 -6.25 0.67
CA ARG A 227 -21.53 -6.32 -0.75
C ARG A 227 -21.20 -5.03 -1.49
N GLU A 228 -21.57 -3.88 -0.93
CA GLU A 228 -21.29 -2.59 -1.57
C GLU A 228 -19.78 -2.29 -1.59
N ALA A 229 -19.02 -2.71 -0.58
CA ALA A 229 -17.57 -2.58 -0.57
C ALA A 229 -16.92 -3.38 -1.70
N LEU A 230 -17.36 -4.62 -1.92
CA LEU A 230 -16.90 -5.44 -3.04
C LEU A 230 -17.26 -4.81 -4.39
N ALA A 231 -18.50 -4.36 -4.57
CA ALA A 231 -18.94 -3.72 -5.81
C ALA A 231 -18.16 -2.43 -6.13
N LEU A 232 -17.90 -1.61 -5.12
CA LEU A 232 -17.06 -0.42 -5.24
C LEU A 232 -15.63 -0.78 -5.63
N SER A 233 -15.04 -1.78 -4.97
CA SER A 233 -13.72 -2.30 -5.30
C SER A 233 -13.63 -2.81 -6.75
N GLU A 234 -14.63 -3.57 -7.21
CA GLU A 234 -14.70 -4.07 -8.59
C GLU A 234 -14.92 -2.96 -9.62
N SER A 235 -15.61 -1.87 -9.25
CA SER A 235 -15.80 -0.70 -10.10
C SER A 235 -14.54 0.15 -10.29
N GLY A 236 -13.47 -0.14 -9.54
CA GLY A 236 -12.17 0.51 -9.71
C GLY A 236 -12.05 1.89 -9.06
N VAL A 237 -12.78 2.16 -7.97
CA VAL A 237 -12.56 3.40 -7.19
C VAL A 237 -11.16 3.44 -6.57
N ASP A 238 -10.60 4.65 -6.46
CA ASP A 238 -9.25 4.88 -5.91
C ASP A 238 -9.24 4.77 -4.37
N LEU A 239 -10.35 5.10 -3.73
CA LEU A 239 -10.52 5.11 -2.28
C LEU A 239 -11.99 4.95 -1.90
N ILE A 240 -12.25 4.18 -0.85
CA ILE A 240 -13.57 4.10 -0.21
C ILE A 240 -13.52 4.86 1.13
N ILE A 241 -14.50 5.73 1.37
CA ILE A 241 -14.70 6.45 2.62
C ILE A 241 -15.93 5.88 3.34
N GLY A 242 -15.75 5.51 4.60
CA GLY A 242 -16.70 4.78 5.42
C GLY A 242 -16.28 3.32 5.61
N PRO A 243 -17.14 2.47 6.19
CA PRO A 243 -18.39 2.78 6.88
C PRO A 243 -18.24 3.72 8.09
N LEU A 244 -19.36 4.27 8.58
CA LEU A 244 -19.36 5.12 9.78
C LEU A 244 -19.14 4.32 11.07
N LEU A 245 -19.80 3.17 11.20
CA LEU A 245 -19.77 2.35 12.40
C LEU A 245 -18.60 1.37 12.34
N SER A 246 -17.91 1.20 13.46
CA SER A 246 -16.71 0.36 13.53
C SER A 246 -17.01 -1.10 13.19
N ASP A 247 -18.00 -1.72 13.83
CA ASP A 247 -18.40 -3.10 13.58
C ASP A 247 -18.80 -3.37 12.11
N VAL A 248 -19.44 -2.41 11.44
CA VAL A 248 -19.75 -2.46 10.00
C VAL A 248 -18.49 -2.28 9.14
N ALA A 249 -17.56 -1.44 9.57
CA ALA A 249 -16.30 -1.25 8.86
C ALA A 249 -15.43 -2.50 8.81
N ALA A 250 -15.54 -3.40 9.80
CA ALA A 250 -14.76 -4.65 9.80
C ALA A 250 -15.12 -5.56 8.62
N THR A 251 -16.40 -5.63 8.26
CA THR A 251 -16.86 -6.47 7.15
C THR A 251 -16.53 -5.87 5.79
N ALA A 252 -16.59 -4.53 5.67
CA ALA A 252 -16.13 -3.83 4.48
C ALA A 252 -14.60 -4.00 4.29
N ALA A 253 -13.81 -3.83 5.35
CA ALA A 253 -12.35 -3.93 5.29
C ALA A 253 -11.85 -5.31 4.83
N ALA A 254 -12.54 -6.39 5.20
CA ALA A 254 -12.21 -7.72 4.71
C ALA A 254 -12.32 -7.81 3.17
N GLN A 255 -13.34 -7.20 2.57
CA GLN A 255 -13.54 -7.19 1.12
C GLN A 255 -12.54 -6.29 0.41
N THR A 256 -12.36 -5.06 0.91
CA THR A 256 -11.45 -4.10 0.28
C THR A 256 -9.99 -4.52 0.39
N SER A 257 -9.60 -5.22 1.47
CA SER A 257 -8.26 -5.79 1.63
C SER A 257 -7.96 -6.85 0.56
N CYS A 258 -8.93 -7.70 0.22
CA CYS A 258 -8.78 -8.69 -0.84
C CYS A 258 -8.59 -8.02 -2.19
N ALA A 259 -9.40 -7.00 -2.50
CA ALA A 259 -9.35 -6.26 -3.76
C ALA A 259 -8.18 -5.26 -3.86
N GLY A 260 -7.56 -4.89 -2.74
CA GLY A 260 -6.48 -3.89 -2.69
C GLY A 260 -6.97 -2.43 -2.76
N THR A 261 -8.25 -2.18 -2.53
CA THR A 261 -8.83 -0.83 -2.50
C THR A 261 -8.61 -0.19 -1.12
N PRO A 262 -8.00 1.01 -1.03
CA PRO A 262 -7.89 1.74 0.23
C PRO A 262 -9.26 2.01 0.87
N LEU A 263 -9.32 1.92 2.20
CA LEU A 263 -10.52 2.18 3.01
C LEU A 263 -10.20 3.19 4.11
N LEU A 264 -10.88 4.34 4.13
CA LEU A 264 -10.78 5.37 5.15
C LEU A 264 -12.03 5.34 6.02
N VAL A 265 -11.88 4.98 7.30
CA VAL A 265 -12.98 4.83 8.25
C VAL A 265 -13.04 6.07 9.18
N PRO A 266 -13.95 7.04 8.95
CA PRO A 266 -13.84 8.38 9.54
C PRO A 266 -14.04 8.46 11.06
N ALA A 267 -14.81 7.50 11.61
CA ALA A 267 -15.22 7.48 13.02
C ALA A 267 -14.84 6.18 13.72
N ALA A 268 -13.80 5.48 13.24
CA ALA A 268 -13.33 4.26 13.88
C ALA A 268 -12.80 4.56 15.29
N SER A 269 -13.57 4.18 16.31
CA SER A 269 -13.15 4.25 17.72
C SER A 269 -12.67 2.89 18.24
N GLN A 270 -12.97 1.80 17.53
CA GLN A 270 -12.51 0.47 17.89
C GLN A 270 -11.03 0.28 17.60
N THR A 271 -10.31 -0.21 18.60
CA THR A 271 -8.93 -0.67 18.45
C THR A 271 -8.88 -1.88 17.51
N GLY A 272 -8.04 -1.86 16.47
CA GLY A 272 -7.81 -2.99 15.56
C GLY A 272 -8.05 -2.74 14.08
N PHE A 273 -8.71 -1.64 13.70
CA PHE A 273 -9.00 -1.34 12.29
C PHE A 273 -7.76 -1.27 11.40
N ALA A 274 -6.67 -0.69 11.93
CA ALA A 274 -5.42 -0.57 11.20
C ALA A 274 -4.74 -1.92 10.90
N SER A 275 -5.11 -3.03 11.56
CA SER A 275 -4.58 -4.37 11.22
C SER A 275 -5.31 -5.05 10.05
N LEU A 276 -6.43 -4.46 9.58
CA LEU A 276 -7.18 -4.95 8.43
C LEU A 276 -6.65 -4.40 7.10
N SER A 277 -5.66 -3.50 7.14
CA SER A 277 -4.98 -3.03 5.92
C SER A 277 -4.16 -4.17 5.33
N PRO A 278 -4.27 -4.45 4.01
CA PRO A 278 -3.25 -5.21 3.33
C PRO A 278 -1.94 -4.41 3.41
N THR A 279 -0.88 -5.04 3.89
CA THR A 279 0.50 -4.52 3.89
C THR A 279 1.16 -4.88 2.59
#